data_AF-A0AAW4MYG2-F1
#
_entry.id   AF-A0AAW4MYG2-F1
#
_cell.length_a   1.000
_cell.length_b   1.000
_cell.length_c   1.000
_cell.angle_alpha   90.00
_cell.angle_beta   90.00
_cell.angle_gamma   90.00
#
_symmetry.space_group_name_H-M   'P 1'
#
loop_
_entity.id
_entity.type
_entity.pdbx_description
1 polymer ?
#
loop_
_entity_poly.entity_id
_entity_poly.type
_entity_poly.pdbx_seq_one_letter_code
_entity_poly.pdbx_strand_id
1 'polypeptide(L)'
;MSALRNYLNKIKPNFQKGGKLHAFESVFDGFESFLYVPNTTAKSGASIHDSIDSKRIMSFVVIALIPALLFGMYNVGYQNFKAADTLDAASFIEVFGFGFLAVLPKLLVSYIVGLGIEFAWAQWKHEEIQEGYLVSGIIIPLIIPISTPLWMLALACAFAVIFCKEIFGGTGMNIFNVAVGARMFLFFSYPLAMSGDKVWVAKDAIFGLGNTLPDGFTAATPLGQLAQGSMPSASLCDSIIGFIPGCIGETSVIAIAIGAIILLWTGIASWKTMGSVFAGGIVMALIFQALGMTPIAWYEHIVLGGFCFGAVFMATDPVTSARTEKGKYFYGFFIGAIAVIVRVMNPGYPEGMMLAIFFGNMFAPLIDYCVVQSNISRRAKRAIK
;
A
#
# COMPACT_ATOMS: atom_id res chain seq x y z
N MET A 1 31.22 -16.61 -13.00
CA MET A 1 30.78 -15.59 -12.03
C MET A 1 30.81 -14.24 -12.72
N SER A 2 29.70 -13.48 -12.65
CA SER A 2 29.47 -12.28 -13.46
C SER A 2 30.57 -11.22 -13.28
N ALA A 3 30.95 -10.53 -14.35
CA ALA A 3 31.92 -9.42 -14.32
C ALA A 3 31.60 -8.36 -13.24
N LEU A 4 30.30 -8.15 -12.97
CA LEU A 4 29.77 -7.25 -11.96
C LEU A 4 30.16 -7.67 -10.53
N ARG A 5 30.20 -8.97 -10.20
CA ARG A 5 30.58 -9.48 -8.87
C ARG A 5 32.06 -9.22 -8.58
N ASN A 6 32.91 -9.45 -9.58
CA ASN A 6 34.35 -9.19 -9.46
C ASN A 6 34.64 -7.68 -9.33
N TYR A 7 33.87 -6.84 -10.01
CA TYR A 7 33.97 -5.39 -9.90
C TYR A 7 33.62 -4.89 -8.49
N LEU A 8 32.48 -5.34 -7.95
CA LEU A 8 32.07 -4.98 -6.58
C LEU A 8 33.08 -5.46 -5.54
N ASN A 9 33.56 -6.70 -5.63
CA ASN A 9 34.57 -7.25 -4.71
C ASN A 9 35.89 -6.46 -4.71
N LYS A 10 36.27 -5.86 -5.85
CA LYS A 10 37.49 -5.04 -5.97
C LYS A 10 37.35 -3.69 -5.26
N ILE A 11 36.13 -3.17 -5.18
CA ILE A 11 35.82 -1.85 -4.61
C ILE A 11 35.50 -1.94 -3.11
N LYS A 12 34.95 -3.08 -2.67
CA LYS A 12 34.56 -3.37 -1.28
C LYS A 12 35.58 -2.96 -0.20
N PRO A 13 36.91 -3.17 -0.35
CA PRO A 13 37.89 -2.79 0.66
C PRO A 13 37.94 -1.27 0.94
N ASN A 14 37.51 -0.43 -0.01
CA ASN A 14 37.47 1.02 0.19
C ASN A 14 36.35 1.47 1.13
N PHE A 15 35.32 0.63 1.31
CA PHE A 15 34.12 0.89 2.10
C PHE A 15 34.13 0.18 3.46
N GLN A 16 35.06 -0.74 3.72
CA GLN A 16 35.20 -1.44 5.01
C GLN A 16 35.98 -0.63 6.05
N LYS A 17 35.90 -1.03 7.34
CA LYS A 17 36.65 -0.43 8.46
C LYS A 17 38.15 -0.25 8.13
N GLY A 18 38.55 1.00 7.86
CA GLY A 18 39.91 1.38 7.46
C GLY A 18 40.07 1.93 6.03
N GLY A 19 39.01 1.87 5.20
CA GLY A 19 38.98 2.43 3.85
C GLY A 19 38.58 3.92 3.80
N LYS A 20 38.95 4.62 2.69
CA LYS A 20 38.67 6.06 2.49
C LYS A 20 37.17 6.42 2.50
N LEU A 21 36.30 5.46 2.17
CA LEU A 21 34.85 5.63 2.06
C LEU A 21 34.08 4.81 3.10
N HIS A 22 34.72 4.48 4.24
CA HIS A 22 34.08 3.74 5.33
C HIS A 22 32.75 4.35 5.82
N ALA A 23 32.59 5.66 5.67
CA ALA A 23 31.33 6.35 5.98
C ALA A 23 30.16 6.01 5.03
N PHE A 24 30.36 5.17 4.01
CA PHE A 24 29.32 4.67 3.10
C PHE A 24 29.25 3.13 3.10
N GLU A 25 29.80 2.48 4.14
CA GLU A 25 29.84 1.01 4.27
C GLU A 25 28.44 0.42 4.09
N SER A 26 27.45 0.88 4.86
CA SER A 26 26.10 0.32 4.78
C SER A 26 25.41 0.61 3.44
N VAL A 27 25.72 1.72 2.75
CA VAL A 27 25.19 1.99 1.39
C VAL A 27 25.78 0.99 0.38
N PHE A 28 27.09 0.74 0.46
CA PHE A 28 27.75 -0.21 -0.43
C PHE A 28 27.27 -1.64 -0.18
N ASP A 29 27.19 -2.07 1.09
CA ASP A 29 26.68 -3.40 1.44
C ASP A 29 25.19 -3.54 1.10
N GLY A 30 24.38 -2.49 1.26
CA GLY A 30 22.98 -2.48 0.82
C GLY A 30 22.85 -2.62 -0.70
N PHE A 31 23.69 -1.93 -1.48
CA PHE A 31 23.70 -2.04 -2.94
C PHE A 31 24.26 -3.40 -3.44
N GLU A 32 25.27 -3.94 -2.77
CA GLU A 32 25.79 -5.28 -3.06
C GLU A 32 24.74 -6.34 -2.75
N SER A 33 24.08 -6.25 -1.60
CA SER A 33 22.98 -7.12 -1.19
C SER A 33 21.77 -6.94 -2.11
N PHE A 34 21.55 -5.74 -2.67
CA PHE A 34 20.53 -5.50 -3.67
C PHE A 34 20.72 -6.38 -4.91
N LEU A 35 21.95 -6.44 -5.43
CA LEU A 35 22.31 -7.14 -6.66
C LEU A 35 22.62 -8.63 -6.45
N TYR A 36 23.11 -9.03 -5.27
CA TYR A 36 23.61 -10.38 -5.00
C TYR A 36 23.19 -10.88 -3.62
N VAL A 37 23.03 -12.20 -3.51
CA VAL A 37 22.81 -12.88 -2.22
C VAL A 37 24.04 -12.69 -1.31
N PRO A 38 23.87 -12.47 0.01
CA PRO A 38 24.98 -12.38 0.95
C PRO A 38 25.88 -13.64 0.88
N ASN A 39 27.20 -13.44 0.84
CA ASN A 39 28.15 -14.57 0.83
C ASN A 39 28.27 -15.28 2.19
N THR A 40 27.75 -14.67 3.26
CA THR A 40 27.85 -15.17 4.64
C THR A 40 26.53 -15.79 5.07
N THR A 41 26.48 -17.12 5.10
CA THR A 41 25.42 -17.86 5.76
C THR A 41 25.87 -18.29 7.15
N ALA A 42 24.93 -18.43 8.09
CA ALA A 42 25.23 -18.95 9.42
C ALA A 42 25.74 -20.41 9.30
N LYS A 43 27.01 -20.64 9.61
CA LYS A 43 27.66 -21.96 9.48
C LYS A 43 27.40 -22.89 10.67
N SER A 44 27.12 -22.37 11.87
CA SER A 44 26.70 -23.15 13.03
C SER A 44 25.84 -22.31 13.97
N GLY A 45 25.03 -22.96 14.82
CA GLY A 45 24.22 -22.29 15.85
C GLY A 45 22.82 -21.82 15.41
N ALA A 46 22.48 -21.89 14.13
CA ALA A 46 21.10 -21.67 13.66
C ALA A 46 20.29 -22.96 13.75
N SER A 47 19.14 -22.92 14.44
CA SER A 47 18.24 -24.08 14.62
C SER A 47 17.55 -24.52 13.33
N ILE A 48 17.28 -23.56 12.43
CA ILE A 48 16.64 -23.78 11.13
C ILE A 48 17.36 -22.92 10.09
N HIS A 49 17.82 -23.56 9.00
CA HIS A 49 18.27 -22.87 7.79
C HIS A 49 17.06 -22.73 6.86
N ASP A 50 16.47 -21.54 6.82
CA ASP A 50 15.39 -21.22 5.87
C ASP A 50 15.95 -20.46 4.67
N SER A 51 15.35 -20.71 3.51
CA SER A 51 15.62 -20.02 2.24
C SER A 51 14.80 -18.73 2.07
N ILE A 52 13.82 -18.51 2.95
CA ILE A 52 13.02 -17.29 3.00
C ILE A 52 13.78 -16.22 3.80
N ASP A 53 14.33 -15.24 3.08
CA ASP A 53 14.84 -14.01 3.65
C ASP A 53 13.79 -12.89 3.55
N SER A 54 13.91 -11.85 4.38
CA SER A 54 13.00 -10.70 4.35
C SER A 54 12.96 -10.04 2.97
N LYS A 55 14.07 -10.07 2.24
CA LYS A 55 14.19 -9.53 0.89
C LYS A 55 13.31 -10.27 -0.14
N ARG A 56 13.34 -11.60 -0.15
CA ARG A 56 12.50 -12.42 -1.04
C ARG A 56 11.04 -12.18 -0.74
N ILE A 57 10.67 -12.09 0.55
CA ILE A 57 9.30 -11.72 0.95
C ILE A 57 8.90 -10.38 0.31
N MET A 58 9.70 -9.33 0.49
CA MET A 58 9.39 -7.99 -0.06
C MET A 58 9.32 -7.98 -1.58
N SER A 59 10.19 -8.72 -2.26
CA SER A 59 10.19 -8.84 -3.73
C SER A 59 8.91 -9.49 -4.26
N PHE A 60 8.41 -10.54 -3.60
CA PHE A 60 7.13 -11.15 -3.96
C PHE A 60 5.95 -10.20 -3.77
N VAL A 61 5.97 -9.35 -2.73
CA VAL A 61 4.94 -8.33 -2.55
C VAL A 61 4.98 -7.29 -3.67
N VAL A 62 6.18 -6.84 -4.06
CA VAL A 62 6.32 -5.94 -5.22
C VAL A 62 5.77 -6.58 -6.50
N ILE A 63 6.09 -7.86 -6.76
CA ILE A 63 5.56 -8.60 -7.92
C ILE A 63 4.03 -8.68 -7.88
N ALA A 64 3.45 -8.93 -6.69
CA ALA A 64 2.00 -8.99 -6.52
C ALA A 64 1.30 -7.64 -6.75
N LEU A 65 2.01 -6.51 -6.61
CA LEU A 65 1.50 -5.17 -6.87
C LEU A 65 1.57 -4.75 -8.35
N ILE A 66 2.41 -5.41 -9.17
CA ILE A 66 2.58 -5.08 -10.60
C ILE A 66 1.26 -5.12 -11.37
N PRO A 67 0.37 -6.12 -11.23
CA PRO A 67 -0.91 -6.13 -11.96
C PRO A 67 -1.77 -4.91 -11.67
N ALA A 68 -1.87 -4.51 -10.39
CA ALA A 68 -2.62 -3.32 -9.98
C ALA A 68 -1.97 -2.03 -10.50
N LEU A 69 -0.63 -1.96 -10.51
CA LEU A 69 0.12 -0.83 -11.05
C LEU A 69 -0.11 -0.67 -12.56
N LEU A 70 0.02 -1.74 -13.33
CA LEU A 70 -0.13 -1.70 -14.79
C LEU A 70 -1.57 -1.35 -15.19
N PHE A 71 -2.56 -1.94 -14.50
CA PHE A 71 -3.95 -1.57 -14.72
C PHE A 71 -4.20 -0.11 -14.33
N GLY A 72 -3.63 0.34 -13.22
CA GLY A 72 -3.72 1.72 -12.77
C GLY A 72 -3.19 2.73 -13.78
N MET A 73 -2.02 2.44 -14.37
CA MET A 73 -1.45 3.22 -15.48
C MET A 73 -2.43 3.27 -16.66
N TYR A 74 -2.98 2.13 -17.08
CA TYR A 74 -3.96 2.11 -18.15
C TYR A 74 -5.23 2.92 -17.82
N ASN A 75 -5.78 2.78 -16.61
CA ASN A 75 -7.00 3.46 -16.21
C ASN A 75 -6.80 4.99 -16.13
N VAL A 76 -5.64 5.47 -15.67
CA VAL A 76 -5.33 6.92 -15.67
C VAL A 76 -5.42 7.50 -17.08
N GLY A 77 -4.88 6.80 -18.08
CA GLY A 77 -5.06 7.20 -19.48
C GLY A 77 -6.49 7.08 -19.94
N TYR A 78 -7.14 5.94 -19.67
CA TYR A 78 -8.51 5.68 -20.08
C TYR A 78 -9.45 6.80 -19.63
N GLN A 79 -9.32 7.28 -18.38
CA GLN A 79 -10.15 8.38 -17.88
C GLN A 79 -9.87 9.72 -18.57
N ASN A 80 -8.62 10.03 -18.96
CA ASN A 80 -8.31 11.25 -19.71
C ASN A 80 -8.91 11.21 -21.13
N PHE A 81 -8.71 10.10 -21.85
CA PHE A 81 -9.24 9.94 -23.21
C PHE A 81 -10.77 9.84 -23.25
N LYS A 82 -11.37 9.19 -22.24
CA LYS A 82 -12.83 9.15 -22.07
C LYS A 82 -13.40 10.53 -21.74
N ALA A 83 -12.73 11.30 -20.87
CA ALA A 83 -13.16 12.65 -20.53
C ALA A 83 -13.07 13.63 -21.72
N ALA A 84 -12.22 13.35 -22.70
CA ALA A 84 -12.03 14.14 -23.90
C ALA A 84 -12.84 13.63 -25.11
N ASP A 85 -13.69 12.60 -24.95
CA ASP A 85 -14.45 11.94 -26.04
C ASP A 85 -13.58 11.50 -27.24
N THR A 86 -12.30 11.17 -27.01
CA THR A 86 -11.34 10.73 -28.05
C THR A 86 -10.95 9.26 -27.93
N LEU A 87 -11.60 8.52 -27.03
CA LEU A 87 -11.27 7.14 -26.72
C LEU A 87 -11.33 6.20 -27.94
N ASP A 88 -12.30 6.40 -28.83
CA ASP A 88 -12.49 5.55 -30.02
C ASP A 88 -11.38 5.71 -31.07
N ALA A 89 -10.68 6.84 -31.05
CA ALA A 89 -9.57 7.13 -31.95
C ALA A 89 -8.20 6.76 -31.34
N ALA A 90 -8.14 6.53 -30.03
CA ALA A 90 -6.90 6.28 -29.31
C ALA A 90 -6.53 4.80 -29.31
N SER A 91 -5.26 4.50 -29.59
CA SER A 91 -4.72 3.15 -29.48
C SER A 91 -4.45 2.77 -28.02
N PHE A 92 -4.48 1.47 -27.71
CA PHE A 92 -4.14 0.97 -26.37
C PHE A 92 -2.78 1.48 -25.86
N ILE A 93 -1.79 1.60 -26.75
CA ILE A 93 -0.43 2.05 -26.42
C ILE A 93 -0.40 3.53 -26.06
N GLU A 94 -1.20 4.37 -26.72
CA GLU A 94 -1.28 5.81 -26.40
C GLU A 94 -1.96 6.02 -25.04
N VAL A 95 -3.05 5.31 -24.79
CA VAL A 95 -3.76 5.35 -23.50
C VAL A 95 -2.84 4.89 -22.36
N PHE A 96 -2.17 3.75 -22.54
CA PHE A 96 -1.21 3.23 -21.56
C PHE A 96 0.01 4.15 -21.41
N GLY A 97 0.55 4.67 -22.51
CA GLY A 97 1.73 5.51 -22.54
C GLY A 97 1.53 6.83 -21.79
N PHE A 98 0.37 7.48 -21.98
CA PHE A 98 0.01 8.67 -21.21
C PHE A 98 -0.07 8.37 -19.71
N GLY A 99 -0.77 7.30 -19.34
CA GLY A 99 -0.90 6.93 -17.93
C GLY A 99 0.43 6.52 -17.28
N PHE A 100 1.29 5.83 -18.02
CA PHE A 100 2.66 5.53 -17.59
C PHE A 100 3.46 6.82 -17.31
N LEU A 101 3.42 7.79 -18.23
CA LEU A 101 4.10 9.08 -18.08
C LEU A 101 3.53 9.90 -16.90
N ALA A 102 2.24 9.78 -16.59
CA ALA A 102 1.61 10.47 -15.47
C ALA A 102 1.96 9.86 -14.10
N VAL A 103 2.13 8.53 -14.04
CA VAL A 103 2.41 7.78 -12.80
C VAL A 103 3.91 7.71 -12.49
N LEU A 104 4.77 7.64 -13.52
CA LEU A 104 6.22 7.47 -13.37
C LEU A 104 6.88 8.53 -12.47
N PRO A 105 6.61 9.85 -12.62
CA PRO A 105 7.20 10.86 -11.74
C PRO A 105 6.86 10.65 -10.25
N LYS A 106 5.65 10.18 -9.96
CA LYS A 106 5.20 9.91 -8.57
C LYS A 106 5.92 8.71 -7.97
N LEU A 107 6.08 7.64 -8.76
CA LEU A 107 6.89 6.48 -8.36
C LEU A 107 8.34 6.91 -8.07
N LEU A 108 8.96 7.68 -8.97
CA LEU A 108 10.33 8.14 -8.80
C LEU A 108 10.49 9.00 -7.54
N VAL A 109 9.61 9.98 -7.33
CA VAL A 109 9.66 10.84 -6.14
C VAL A 109 9.51 10.02 -4.85
N SER A 110 8.55 9.09 -4.81
CA SER A 110 8.33 8.23 -3.66
C SER A 110 9.56 7.39 -3.31
N TYR A 111 10.20 6.80 -4.32
CA TYR A 111 11.41 6.00 -4.13
C TYR A 111 12.62 6.85 -3.76
N ILE A 112 12.89 7.93 -4.49
CA ILE A 112 14.06 8.79 -4.27
C ILE A 112 14.03 9.39 -2.87
N VAL A 113 12.88 9.94 -2.46
CA VAL A 113 12.76 10.60 -1.15
C VAL A 113 12.83 9.58 -0.03
N GLY A 114 12.05 8.51 -0.11
CA GLY A 114 11.98 7.57 1.01
C GLY A 114 13.22 6.69 1.16
N LEU A 115 13.77 6.15 0.07
CA LEU A 115 15.06 5.44 0.14
C LEU A 115 16.20 6.40 0.48
N GLY A 116 16.16 7.64 0.00
CA GLY A 116 17.16 8.65 0.36
C GLY A 116 17.22 8.92 1.86
N ILE A 117 16.05 9.04 2.51
CA ILE A 117 15.96 9.23 3.97
C ILE A 117 16.38 7.97 4.71
N GLU A 118 15.95 6.80 4.26
CA GLU A 118 16.34 5.52 4.88
C GLU A 118 17.85 5.29 4.81
N PHE A 119 18.48 5.57 3.66
CA PHE A 119 19.93 5.50 3.53
C PHE A 119 20.64 6.49 4.43
N ALA A 120 20.15 7.73 4.52
CA ALA A 120 20.72 8.73 5.42
C ALA A 120 20.62 8.30 6.90
N TRP A 121 19.49 7.73 7.30
CA TRP A 121 19.26 7.27 8.66
C TRP A 121 20.09 6.03 9.01
N ALA A 122 20.16 5.05 8.11
CA ALA A 122 20.99 3.86 8.26
C ALA A 122 22.48 4.21 8.38
N GLN A 123 22.97 5.20 7.62
CA GLN A 123 24.33 5.72 7.77
C GLN A 123 24.55 6.37 9.14
N TRP A 124 23.57 7.12 9.64
CA TRP A 124 23.66 7.77 10.95
C TRP A 124 23.68 6.76 12.11
N LYS A 125 22.92 5.66 12.00
CA LYS A 125 22.88 4.59 13.00
C LYS A 125 23.93 3.50 12.81
N HIS A 126 24.66 3.49 11.70
CA HIS A 126 25.57 2.41 11.31
C HIS A 126 24.90 1.02 11.29
N GLU A 127 23.64 0.98 10.84
CA GLU A 127 22.85 -0.25 10.71
C GLU A 127 22.79 -0.71 9.25
N GLU A 128 22.46 -1.98 9.03
CA GLU A 128 22.22 -2.50 7.68
C GLU A 128 20.93 -1.91 7.10
N ILE A 129 20.98 -1.60 5.81
CA ILE A 129 19.82 -1.10 5.08
C ILE A 129 18.81 -2.23 4.91
N GLN A 130 17.57 -1.97 5.32
CA GLN A 130 16.49 -2.94 5.17
C GLN A 130 15.65 -2.62 3.94
N GLU A 131 15.38 -3.60 3.09
CA GLU A 131 14.63 -3.40 1.84
C GLU A 131 13.10 -3.19 2.04
N GLY A 132 12.65 -2.95 3.28
CA GLY A 132 11.23 -2.84 3.62
C GLY A 132 10.53 -1.65 2.96
N TYR A 133 11.24 -0.56 2.69
CA TYR A 133 10.63 0.58 1.99
C TYR A 133 10.36 0.31 0.52
N LEU A 134 10.94 -0.73 -0.09
CA LEU A 134 10.66 -1.03 -1.51
C LEU A 134 9.17 -1.25 -1.76
N VAL A 135 8.50 -1.88 -0.81
CA VAL A 135 7.05 -2.12 -0.84
C VAL A 135 6.28 -0.83 -0.54
N SER A 136 6.63 -0.10 0.52
CA SER A 136 5.95 1.17 0.83
C SER A 136 6.09 2.21 -0.30
N GLY A 137 7.25 2.26 -0.94
CA GLY A 137 7.57 3.17 -2.05
C GLY A 137 6.69 2.98 -3.28
N ILE A 138 6.25 1.75 -3.58
CA ILE A 138 5.28 1.49 -4.67
C ILE A 138 3.84 1.71 -4.21
N ILE A 139 3.51 1.36 -2.97
CA ILE A 139 2.15 1.47 -2.44
C ILE A 139 1.73 2.94 -2.31
N ILE A 140 2.62 3.83 -1.83
CA ILE A 140 2.26 5.25 -1.60
C ILE A 140 1.71 5.92 -2.88
N PRO A 141 2.39 5.86 -4.06
CA PRO A 141 1.84 6.40 -5.30
C PRO A 141 0.55 5.74 -5.76
N LEU A 142 0.36 4.45 -5.49
CA LEU A 142 -0.85 3.71 -5.87
C LEU A 142 -2.09 4.18 -5.09
N ILE A 143 -1.90 4.67 -3.86
CA ILE A 143 -2.97 5.12 -2.97
C ILE A 143 -3.08 6.64 -2.89
N ILE A 144 -2.61 7.39 -3.88
CA ILE A 144 -2.84 8.83 -3.94
C ILE A 144 -3.53 9.18 -5.26
N PRO A 145 -4.33 10.27 -5.30
CA PRO A 145 -4.88 10.76 -6.56
C PRO A 145 -3.79 11.19 -7.54
N ILE A 146 -4.08 11.07 -8.85
CA ILE A 146 -3.12 11.42 -9.91
C ILE A 146 -2.81 12.91 -9.97
N SER A 147 -3.73 13.78 -9.53
CA SER A 147 -3.52 15.24 -9.58
C SER A 147 -2.70 15.78 -8.40
N THR A 148 -2.26 14.91 -7.48
CA THR A 148 -1.44 15.32 -6.34
C THR A 148 -0.09 15.90 -6.80
N PRO A 149 0.28 17.12 -6.35
CA PRO A 149 1.59 17.70 -6.66
C PRO A 149 2.74 16.86 -6.11
N LEU A 150 3.83 16.78 -6.89
CA LEU A 150 5.00 15.97 -6.56
C LEU A 150 5.69 16.38 -5.24
N TRP A 151 5.69 17.68 -4.91
CA TRP A 151 6.28 18.16 -3.67
C TRP A 151 5.48 17.75 -2.43
N MET A 152 4.14 17.68 -2.53
CA MET A 152 3.30 17.19 -1.42
C MET A 152 3.57 15.71 -1.17
N LEU A 153 3.68 14.93 -2.25
CA LEU A 153 4.07 13.53 -2.18
C LEU A 153 5.45 13.36 -1.51
N ALA A 154 6.44 14.18 -1.89
CA ALA A 154 7.76 14.14 -1.27
C ALA A 154 7.69 14.41 0.25
N LEU A 155 6.95 15.43 0.68
CA LEU A 155 6.76 15.72 2.11
C LEU A 155 6.05 14.58 2.85
N ALA A 156 5.06 13.97 2.24
CA ALA A 156 4.33 12.85 2.83
C ALA A 156 5.19 11.59 2.97
N CYS A 157 5.97 11.25 1.94
CA CYS A 157 6.94 10.16 2.02
C CYS A 157 7.98 10.43 3.11
N ALA A 158 8.50 11.66 3.19
CA ALA A 158 9.46 12.03 4.22
C ALA A 158 8.86 11.91 5.63
N PHE A 159 7.65 12.44 5.83
CA PHE A 159 6.93 12.31 7.10
C PHE A 159 6.72 10.85 7.48
N ALA A 160 6.22 10.03 6.56
CA ALA A 160 5.92 8.63 6.85
C ALA A 160 7.18 7.81 7.16
N VAL A 161 8.26 8.00 6.41
CA VAL A 161 9.52 7.27 6.67
C VAL A 161 10.11 7.69 8.01
N ILE A 162 10.20 8.99 8.29
CA ILE A 162 10.78 9.47 9.55
C ILE A 162 9.90 9.04 10.74
N PHE A 163 8.62 9.40 10.72
CA PHE A 163 7.76 9.28 11.90
C PHE A 163 7.06 7.93 12.04
N CYS A 164 6.74 7.24 10.95
CA CYS A 164 6.07 5.94 11.04
C CYS A 164 7.04 4.75 11.00
N LYS A 165 8.28 4.94 10.53
CA LYS A 165 9.26 3.86 10.38
C LYS A 165 10.55 4.07 11.19
N GLU A 166 11.33 5.09 10.87
CA GLU A 166 12.71 5.19 11.34
C GLU A 166 12.86 5.54 12.83
N ILE A 167 11.93 6.34 13.38
CA ILE A 167 11.89 6.64 14.81
C ILE A 167 11.67 5.37 15.66
N PHE A 168 10.94 4.39 15.13
CA PHE A 168 10.65 3.13 15.84
C PHE A 168 11.74 2.06 15.68
N GLY A 169 12.81 2.35 14.92
CA GLY A 169 13.92 1.42 14.72
C GLY A 169 13.90 0.68 13.37
N GLY A 170 13.17 1.18 12.37
CA GLY A 170 13.25 0.67 11.01
C GLY A 170 12.31 -0.51 10.72
N THR A 171 12.57 -1.23 9.62
CA THR A 171 11.68 -2.30 9.14
C THR A 171 11.54 -3.43 10.17
N GLY A 172 10.28 -3.80 10.45
CA GLY A 172 9.96 -4.84 11.43
C GLY A 172 9.62 -4.33 12.83
N MET A 173 9.91 -3.05 13.12
CA MET A 173 9.58 -2.39 14.38
C MET A 173 8.46 -1.34 14.26
N ASN A 174 7.95 -1.13 13.05
CA ASN A 174 6.91 -0.14 12.77
C ASN A 174 5.60 -0.51 13.44
N ILE A 175 5.01 0.43 14.17
CA ILE A 175 3.68 0.26 14.79
C ILE A 175 2.59 0.47 13.74
N PHE A 176 2.79 1.42 12.83
CA PHE A 176 1.82 1.80 11.80
C PHE A 176 2.33 1.45 10.41
N ASN A 177 1.40 1.10 9.52
CA ASN A 177 1.73 0.91 8.11
C ASN A 177 2.21 2.26 7.51
N VAL A 178 3.42 2.27 6.98
CA VAL A 178 4.10 3.48 6.49
C VAL A 178 3.34 4.13 5.34
N ALA A 179 2.79 3.33 4.41
CA ALA A 179 2.05 3.87 3.27
C ALA A 179 0.72 4.51 3.72
N VAL A 180 0.01 3.88 4.66
CA VAL A 180 -1.19 4.45 5.26
C VAL A 180 -0.84 5.75 6.01
N GLY A 181 0.29 5.79 6.73
CA GLY A 181 0.80 7.00 7.38
C GLY A 181 1.02 8.17 6.42
N ALA A 182 1.60 7.90 5.24
CA ALA A 182 1.80 8.92 4.20
C ALA A 182 0.46 9.46 3.67
N ARG A 183 -0.49 8.56 3.38
CA ARG A 183 -1.83 8.94 2.92
C ARG A 183 -2.58 9.74 3.97
N MET A 184 -2.50 9.34 5.24
CA MET A 184 -3.12 10.04 6.38
C MET A 184 -2.58 11.47 6.51
N PHE A 185 -1.26 11.65 6.40
CA PHE A 185 -0.64 12.97 6.43
C PHE A 185 -1.18 13.86 5.30
N LEU A 186 -1.19 13.37 4.05
CA LEU A 186 -1.75 14.12 2.93
C LEU A 186 -3.24 14.42 3.12
N PHE A 187 -3.99 13.46 3.64
CA PHE A 187 -5.42 13.57 3.81
C PHE A 187 -5.82 14.69 4.79
N PHE A 188 -5.12 14.79 5.92
CA PHE A 188 -5.41 15.81 6.93
C PHE A 188 -4.70 17.15 6.67
N SER A 189 -3.49 17.14 6.13
CA SER A 189 -2.74 18.37 5.87
C SER A 189 -3.13 19.05 4.56
N TYR A 190 -3.52 18.27 3.53
CA TYR A 190 -3.82 18.77 2.19
C TYR A 190 -5.12 18.17 1.62
N PRO A 191 -6.28 18.38 2.29
CA PRO A 191 -7.54 17.75 1.89
C PRO A 191 -7.99 18.14 0.48
N LEU A 192 -7.67 19.34 0.00
CA LEU A 192 -8.04 19.81 -1.36
C LEU A 192 -7.32 19.05 -2.48
N ALA A 193 -6.13 18.51 -2.20
CA ALA A 193 -5.36 17.73 -3.18
C ALA A 193 -5.69 16.22 -3.10
N MET A 194 -6.25 15.76 -1.98
CA MET A 194 -6.60 14.37 -1.73
C MET A 194 -8.08 14.05 -1.98
N SER A 195 -8.96 15.02 -1.79
CA SER A 195 -10.41 14.88 -1.80
C SER A 195 -11.07 15.89 -2.74
N GLY A 196 -12.29 15.58 -3.17
CA GLY A 196 -13.08 16.38 -4.11
C GLY A 196 -13.12 15.78 -5.52
N ASP A 197 -13.81 16.43 -6.44
CA ASP A 197 -14.15 15.82 -7.75
C ASP A 197 -13.15 16.14 -8.88
N LYS A 198 -12.14 16.97 -8.59
CA LYS A 198 -11.15 17.43 -9.59
C LYS A 198 -9.84 16.64 -9.59
N VAL A 199 -9.62 15.78 -8.59
CA VAL A 199 -8.29 15.19 -8.30
C VAL A 199 -8.06 13.82 -8.93
N TRP A 200 -9.11 13.20 -9.49
CA TRP A 200 -9.09 11.80 -9.94
C TRP A 200 -8.73 11.62 -11.42
N VAL A 201 -8.77 12.70 -12.22
CA VAL A 201 -8.51 12.66 -13.67
C VAL A 201 -7.35 13.60 -13.98
N ALA A 202 -6.37 13.10 -14.73
CA ALA A 202 -5.26 13.91 -15.22
C ALA A 202 -5.76 14.88 -16.30
N LYS A 203 -5.48 16.17 -16.13
CA LYS A 203 -6.02 17.25 -16.99
C LYS A 203 -5.06 17.70 -18.07
N ASP A 204 -3.77 17.66 -17.79
CA ASP A 204 -2.74 18.19 -18.68
C ASP A 204 -2.20 17.12 -19.61
N ALA A 205 -1.96 17.49 -20.88
CA ALA A 205 -1.21 16.68 -21.80
C ALA A 205 0.27 16.63 -21.35
N ILE A 206 0.87 15.44 -21.37
CA ILE A 206 2.25 15.23 -20.92
C ILE A 206 3.09 14.92 -22.14
N PHE A 207 4.07 15.78 -22.44
CA PHE A 207 4.96 15.63 -23.61
C PHE A 207 4.22 15.44 -24.95
N GLY A 208 3.07 16.10 -25.13
CA GLY A 208 2.27 16.00 -26.36
C GLY A 208 1.44 14.71 -26.48
N LEU A 209 1.46 13.84 -25.46
CA LEU A 209 0.54 12.71 -25.30
C LEU A 209 -0.60 13.08 -24.35
N GLY A 210 -1.81 12.59 -24.67
CA GLY A 210 -3.04 12.85 -23.92
C GLY A 210 -3.72 14.16 -24.31
N ASN A 211 -4.92 14.38 -23.76
CA ASN A 211 -5.72 15.56 -24.06
C ASN A 211 -5.64 16.57 -22.91
N THR A 212 -5.54 17.85 -23.27
CA THR A 212 -5.74 18.95 -22.32
C THR A 212 -7.24 19.13 -22.07
N LEU A 213 -7.69 18.65 -20.92
CA LEU A 213 -9.09 18.80 -20.49
C LEU A 213 -9.33 20.24 -20.00
N PRO A 214 -10.57 20.75 -20.10
CA PRO A 214 -10.92 22.05 -19.54
C PRO A 214 -10.64 22.10 -18.03
N ASP A 215 -10.14 23.24 -17.51
CA ASP A 215 -9.83 23.43 -16.08
C ASP A 215 -11.01 23.11 -15.14
N GLY A 216 -12.23 23.32 -15.64
CA GLY A 216 -13.49 23.04 -14.96
C GLY A 216 -13.90 21.57 -14.91
N PHE A 217 -13.24 20.66 -15.62
CA PHE A 217 -13.63 19.24 -15.67
C PHE A 217 -13.53 18.60 -14.27
N THR A 218 -14.61 17.91 -13.90
CA THR A 218 -14.81 17.23 -12.61
C THR A 218 -15.36 15.84 -12.88
N ALA A 219 -14.77 14.83 -12.24
CA ALA A 219 -15.27 13.47 -12.22
C ALA A 219 -15.34 13.00 -10.76
N ALA A 220 -16.56 12.96 -10.24
CA ALA A 220 -16.81 12.44 -8.90
C ALA A 220 -16.57 10.92 -8.87
N THR A 221 -15.97 10.43 -7.79
CA THR A 221 -15.89 8.98 -7.55
C THR A 221 -17.27 8.41 -7.23
N PRO A 222 -17.55 7.13 -7.50
CA PRO A 222 -18.82 6.50 -7.12
C PRO A 222 -19.18 6.71 -5.63
N LEU A 223 -18.18 6.68 -4.75
CA LEU A 223 -18.36 6.92 -3.32
C LEU A 223 -18.56 8.41 -2.98
N GLY A 224 -17.91 9.31 -3.74
CA GLY A 224 -18.15 10.76 -3.62
C GLY A 224 -19.57 11.14 -4.03
N GLN A 225 -20.10 10.53 -5.09
CA GLN A 225 -21.50 10.71 -5.53
C GLN A 225 -22.47 10.26 -4.44
N LEU A 226 -22.22 9.10 -3.81
CA LEU A 226 -23.02 8.60 -2.69
C LEU A 226 -23.00 9.55 -1.49
N ALA A 227 -21.85 10.11 -1.14
CA ALA A 227 -21.75 11.10 -0.06
C ALA A 227 -22.53 12.40 -0.37
N GLN A 228 -22.69 12.73 -1.66
CA GLN A 228 -23.52 13.85 -2.14
C GLN A 228 -25.01 13.46 -2.31
N GLY A 229 -25.41 12.23 -1.97
CA GLY A 229 -26.79 11.75 -2.08
C GLY A 229 -27.24 11.37 -3.50
N SER A 230 -26.31 11.27 -4.45
CA SER A 230 -26.57 10.83 -5.82
C SER A 230 -26.27 9.34 -5.98
N MET A 231 -27.09 8.62 -6.75
CA MET A 231 -26.83 7.21 -7.06
C MET A 231 -25.55 7.07 -7.89
N PRO A 232 -24.75 6.02 -7.68
CA PRO A 232 -23.51 5.80 -8.43
C PRO A 232 -23.82 5.69 -9.92
N SER A 233 -23.13 6.47 -10.74
CA SER A 233 -23.27 6.39 -12.21
C SER A 233 -22.52 5.21 -12.82
N ALA A 234 -21.75 4.46 -12.02
CA ALA A 234 -20.92 3.34 -12.49
C ALA A 234 -21.67 2.00 -12.40
N SER A 235 -21.62 1.23 -13.48
CA SER A 235 -22.09 -0.17 -13.48
C SER A 235 -21.23 -1.04 -12.56
N LEU A 236 -21.82 -2.11 -12.02
CA LEU A 236 -21.09 -3.12 -11.25
C LEU A 236 -19.92 -3.70 -12.07
N CYS A 237 -20.13 -3.99 -13.35
CA CYS A 237 -19.10 -4.54 -14.23
C CYS A 237 -17.93 -3.56 -14.38
N ASP A 238 -18.21 -2.27 -14.55
CA ASP A 238 -17.18 -1.23 -14.66
C ASP A 238 -16.42 -1.07 -13.34
N SER A 239 -17.10 -1.25 -12.21
CA SER A 239 -16.50 -1.20 -10.87
C SER A 239 -15.60 -2.40 -10.58
N ILE A 240 -15.96 -3.59 -11.05
CA ILE A 240 -15.13 -4.81 -10.89
C ILE A 240 -13.91 -4.76 -11.80
N ILE A 241 -14.10 -4.39 -13.07
CA ILE A 241 -13.02 -4.30 -14.05
C ILE A 241 -12.10 -3.13 -13.68
N GLY A 242 -12.67 -2.01 -13.25
CA GLY A 242 -11.96 -0.85 -12.72
C GLY A 242 -11.95 0.38 -13.61
N PHE A 243 -12.93 0.52 -14.51
CA PHE A 243 -13.14 1.69 -15.37
C PHE A 243 -13.80 2.87 -14.65
N ILE A 244 -13.48 3.03 -13.38
CA ILE A 244 -13.98 4.09 -12.51
C ILE A 244 -12.87 5.11 -12.20
N PRO A 245 -13.21 6.39 -11.97
CA PRO A 245 -12.26 7.36 -11.42
C PRO A 245 -11.92 6.99 -9.97
N GLY A 246 -10.64 7.08 -9.60
CA GLY A 246 -10.15 6.73 -8.26
C GLY A 246 -8.62 6.81 -8.14
N CYS A 247 -8.06 6.33 -7.02
CA CYS A 247 -6.61 6.22 -6.85
C CYS A 247 -6.03 5.19 -7.83
N ILE A 248 -4.77 5.39 -8.24
CA ILE A 248 -4.13 4.63 -9.32
C ILE A 248 -4.24 3.10 -9.10
N GLY A 249 -3.99 2.59 -7.89
CA GLY A 249 -3.99 1.15 -7.62
C GLY A 249 -5.31 0.57 -7.11
N GLU A 250 -6.30 1.40 -6.77
CA GLU A 250 -7.51 0.97 -6.06
C GLU A 250 -8.66 0.61 -7.00
N THR A 251 -8.59 0.98 -8.28
CA THR A 251 -9.77 0.95 -9.15
C THR A 251 -10.18 -0.45 -9.60
N SER A 252 -9.26 -1.39 -9.79
CA SER A 252 -9.58 -2.72 -10.33
C SER A 252 -9.53 -3.82 -9.29
N VAL A 253 -10.70 -4.39 -9.00
CA VAL A 253 -10.81 -5.56 -8.11
C VAL A 253 -10.13 -6.79 -8.73
N ILE A 254 -10.20 -6.95 -10.05
CA ILE A 254 -9.57 -8.09 -10.74
C ILE A 254 -8.05 -8.04 -10.60
N ALA A 255 -7.44 -6.88 -10.86
CA ALA A 255 -5.99 -6.73 -10.75
C ALA A 255 -5.50 -6.94 -9.29
N ILE A 256 -6.28 -6.45 -8.32
CA ILE A 256 -6.02 -6.68 -6.89
C ILE A 256 -6.17 -8.15 -6.53
N ALA A 257 -7.19 -8.85 -7.07
CA ALA A 257 -7.41 -10.27 -6.82
C ALA A 257 -6.27 -11.15 -7.35
N ILE A 258 -5.70 -10.82 -8.51
CA ILE A 258 -4.49 -11.50 -9.02
C ILE A 258 -3.34 -11.35 -8.02
N GLY A 259 -3.11 -10.14 -7.50
CA GLY A 259 -2.12 -9.89 -6.45
C GLY A 259 -2.42 -10.67 -5.17
N ALA A 260 -3.68 -10.73 -4.74
CA ALA A 260 -4.11 -11.49 -3.58
C ALA A 260 -3.81 -12.98 -3.72
N ILE A 261 -4.08 -13.57 -4.89
CA ILE A 261 -3.80 -14.98 -5.17
C ILE A 261 -2.30 -15.24 -5.08
N ILE A 262 -1.45 -14.37 -5.66
CA ILE A 262 0.01 -14.50 -5.57
C ILE A 262 0.48 -14.46 -4.11
N LEU A 263 -0.03 -13.53 -3.30
CA LEU A 263 0.36 -13.38 -1.90
C LEU A 263 -0.11 -14.54 -1.01
N LEU A 264 -1.30 -15.07 -1.27
CA LEU A 264 -1.84 -16.23 -0.53
C LEU A 264 -1.14 -17.52 -0.94
N TRP A 265 -0.84 -17.69 -2.23
CA TRP A 265 -0.16 -18.89 -2.73
C TRP A 265 1.30 -18.96 -2.28
N THR A 266 1.99 -17.82 -2.23
CA THR A 266 3.36 -17.72 -1.70
C THR A 266 3.42 -17.84 -0.17
N GLY A 267 2.28 -17.80 0.54
CA GLY A 267 2.22 -17.93 1.99
C GLY A 267 2.71 -16.69 2.77
N ILE A 268 2.95 -15.58 2.07
CA ILE A 268 3.43 -14.33 2.68
C ILE A 268 2.29 -13.61 3.41
N ALA A 269 1.11 -13.55 2.78
CA ALA A 269 -0.06 -12.93 3.39
C ALA A 269 -0.87 -13.97 4.18
N SER A 270 -1.37 -13.57 5.35
CA SER A 270 -2.27 -14.42 6.12
C SER A 270 -3.68 -14.40 5.54
N TRP A 271 -4.14 -15.56 5.06
CA TRP A 271 -5.54 -15.76 4.65
C TRP A 271 -6.54 -15.45 5.77
N LYS A 272 -6.12 -15.59 7.04
CA LYS A 272 -6.96 -15.35 8.22
C LYS A 272 -7.29 -13.87 8.37
N THR A 273 -6.25 -13.02 8.31
CA THR A 273 -6.44 -11.57 8.34
C THR A 273 -7.24 -11.10 7.15
N MET A 274 -6.87 -11.52 5.94
CA MET A 274 -7.53 -11.11 4.70
C MET A 274 -9.02 -11.52 4.69
N GLY A 275 -9.31 -12.79 4.95
CA GLY A 275 -10.69 -13.30 5.01
C GLY A 275 -11.52 -12.64 6.10
N SER A 276 -10.91 -12.32 7.25
CA SER A 276 -11.60 -11.62 8.33
C SER A 276 -11.93 -10.17 8.01
N VAL A 277 -11.10 -9.45 7.24
CA VAL A 277 -11.44 -8.09 6.76
C VAL A 277 -12.68 -8.13 5.89
N PHE A 278 -12.74 -9.05 4.93
CA PHE A 278 -13.93 -9.22 4.09
C PHE A 278 -15.15 -9.63 4.92
N ALA A 279 -15.01 -10.57 5.84
CA ALA A 279 -16.12 -10.99 6.72
C ALA A 279 -16.64 -9.84 7.58
N GLY A 280 -15.76 -9.03 8.18
CA GLY A 280 -16.14 -7.86 8.98
C GLY A 280 -16.86 -6.79 8.16
N GLY A 281 -16.36 -6.52 6.94
CA GLY A 281 -17.01 -5.61 6.00
C GLY A 281 -18.39 -6.09 5.57
N ILE A 282 -18.52 -7.36 5.17
CA ILE A 282 -19.80 -7.97 4.75
C ILE A 282 -20.83 -7.91 5.88
N VAL A 283 -20.45 -8.32 7.09
CA VAL A 283 -21.37 -8.35 8.24
C VAL A 283 -21.88 -6.95 8.55
N MET A 284 -21.00 -5.94 8.60
CA MET A 284 -21.44 -4.57 8.86
C MET A 284 -22.27 -3.99 7.70
N ALA A 285 -21.92 -4.28 6.45
CA ALA A 285 -22.67 -3.82 5.30
C ALA A 285 -24.09 -4.41 5.28
N LEU A 286 -24.25 -5.70 5.62
CA LEU A 286 -25.56 -6.34 5.75
C LEU A 286 -26.39 -5.73 6.90
N ILE A 287 -25.76 -5.41 8.04
CA ILE A 287 -26.44 -4.75 9.15
C ILE A 287 -26.97 -3.38 8.72
N PHE A 288 -26.14 -2.55 8.08
CA PHE A 288 -26.57 -1.22 7.62
C PHE A 288 -27.63 -1.28 6.51
N GLN A 289 -27.53 -2.27 5.63
CA GLN A 289 -28.56 -2.53 4.63
C GLN A 289 -29.89 -2.93 5.27
N ALA A 290 -29.87 -3.82 6.29
CA ALA A 290 -31.06 -4.23 7.02
C ALA A 290 -31.70 -3.08 7.82
N LEU A 291 -30.89 -2.14 8.31
CA LEU A 291 -31.34 -0.92 8.99
C LEU A 291 -31.82 0.18 8.03
N GLY A 292 -31.66 0.01 6.71
CA GLY A 292 -32.01 1.03 5.72
C GLY A 292 -31.12 2.28 5.77
N MET A 293 -29.93 2.18 6.36
CA MET A 293 -29.00 3.30 6.52
C MET A 293 -28.11 3.53 5.29
N THR A 294 -28.17 2.63 4.30
CA THR A 294 -27.36 2.71 3.08
C THR A 294 -28.23 2.54 1.83
N PRO A 295 -28.06 3.41 0.81
CA PRO A 295 -28.78 3.28 -0.46
C PRO A 295 -28.19 2.19 -1.37
N ILE A 296 -26.99 1.68 -1.04
CA ILE A 296 -26.26 0.69 -1.84
C ILE A 296 -26.31 -0.71 -1.22
N ALA A 297 -26.14 -1.72 -2.08
CA ALA A 297 -26.13 -3.11 -1.66
C ALA A 297 -24.82 -3.48 -0.95
N TRP A 298 -24.86 -4.51 -0.11
CA TRP A 298 -23.71 -4.95 0.70
C TRP A 298 -22.43 -5.23 -0.12
N TYR A 299 -22.56 -5.75 -1.34
CA TYR A 299 -21.42 -6.07 -2.21
C TYR A 299 -20.75 -4.82 -2.79
N GLU A 300 -21.49 -3.74 -3.02
CA GLU A 300 -20.95 -2.50 -3.56
C GLU A 300 -20.02 -1.82 -2.56
N HIS A 301 -20.29 -1.97 -1.25
CA HIS A 301 -19.36 -1.53 -0.21
C HIS A 301 -17.99 -2.21 -0.27
N ILE A 302 -17.88 -3.38 -0.89
CA ILE A 302 -16.62 -4.13 -0.96
C ILE A 302 -15.89 -3.80 -2.26
N VAL A 303 -16.64 -3.77 -3.37
CA VAL A 303 -16.10 -3.55 -4.71
C VAL A 303 -15.67 -2.10 -4.91
N LEU A 304 -16.34 -1.13 -4.29
CA LEU A 304 -16.06 0.28 -4.51
C LEU A 304 -14.93 0.83 -3.62
N GLY A 305 -14.01 1.56 -4.27
CA GLY A 305 -12.91 2.30 -3.65
C GLY A 305 -11.79 1.40 -3.10
N GLY A 306 -10.97 1.97 -2.22
CA GLY A 306 -9.77 1.30 -1.69
C GLY A 306 -9.97 0.13 -0.73
N PHE A 307 -11.19 -0.39 -0.55
CA PHE A 307 -11.46 -1.48 0.42
C PHE A 307 -10.68 -2.74 0.05
N CYS A 308 -10.82 -3.24 -1.18
CA CYS A 308 -10.10 -4.43 -1.65
C CYS A 308 -8.58 -4.23 -1.63
N PHE A 309 -8.11 -3.05 -2.06
CA PHE A 309 -6.68 -2.74 -2.10
C PHE A 309 -6.08 -2.73 -0.68
N GLY A 310 -6.74 -2.02 0.25
CA GLY A 310 -6.33 -1.96 1.65
C GLY A 310 -6.41 -3.33 2.32
N ALA A 311 -7.40 -4.17 1.99
CA ALA A 311 -7.55 -5.50 2.56
C ALA A 311 -6.40 -6.45 2.13
N VAL A 312 -5.97 -6.35 0.87
CA VAL A 312 -5.01 -7.28 0.28
C VAL A 312 -3.56 -6.86 0.50
N PHE A 313 -3.25 -5.56 0.42
CA PHE A 313 -1.86 -5.07 0.40
C PHE A 313 -1.43 -4.29 1.65
N MET A 314 -2.37 -3.88 2.52
CA MET A 314 -2.05 -3.08 3.71
C MET A 314 -2.45 -3.76 5.02
N ALA A 315 -3.67 -4.29 5.11
CA ALA A 315 -4.15 -4.96 6.32
C ALA A 315 -3.39 -6.28 6.60
N THR A 316 -2.84 -6.90 5.55
CA THR A 316 -2.07 -8.14 5.59
C THR A 316 -0.57 -7.92 5.76
N ASP A 317 -0.13 -6.69 6.01
CA ASP A 317 1.27 -6.38 6.28
C ASP A 317 1.76 -7.17 7.52
N PRO A 318 2.76 -8.06 7.39
CA PRO A 318 3.20 -8.92 8.48
C PRO A 318 3.87 -8.16 9.63
N VAL A 319 4.26 -6.89 9.43
CA VAL A 319 4.92 -6.10 10.47
C VAL A 319 3.91 -5.50 11.44
N THR A 320 2.84 -4.90 10.91
CA THR A 320 1.90 -4.08 11.71
C THR A 320 0.61 -4.80 12.10
N SER A 321 0.33 -5.95 11.46
CA SER A 321 -0.82 -6.78 11.81
C SER A 321 -0.60 -7.61 13.08
N ALA A 322 -1.70 -8.10 13.66
CA ALA A 322 -1.65 -8.98 14.82
C ALA A 322 -0.91 -10.30 14.51
N ARG A 323 0.03 -10.70 15.37
CA ARG A 323 0.88 -11.88 15.19
C ARG A 323 0.20 -13.17 15.63
N THR A 324 -0.69 -13.12 16.63
CA THR A 324 -1.33 -14.33 17.15
C THR A 324 -2.41 -14.87 16.21
N GLU A 325 -2.53 -16.20 16.13
CA GLU A 325 -3.49 -16.85 15.21
C GLU A 325 -4.95 -16.45 15.45
N LYS A 326 -5.36 -16.25 16.70
CA LYS A 326 -6.69 -15.74 17.04
C LYS A 326 -6.79 -14.23 16.89
N GLY A 327 -5.70 -13.51 17.15
CA GLY A 327 -5.62 -12.06 16.96
C GLY A 327 -5.84 -11.68 15.51
N LYS A 328 -5.27 -12.42 14.55
CA LYS A 328 -5.48 -12.20 13.10
C LYS A 328 -6.95 -12.15 12.69
N TYR A 329 -7.79 -13.06 13.23
CA TYR A 329 -9.23 -13.06 12.94
C TYR A 329 -9.94 -11.82 13.50
N PHE A 330 -9.65 -11.48 14.76
CA PHE A 330 -10.29 -10.33 15.41
C PHE A 330 -9.82 -9.00 14.80
N TYR A 331 -8.52 -8.87 14.58
CA TYR A 331 -7.90 -7.70 13.94
C TYR A 331 -8.48 -7.45 12.55
N GLY A 332 -8.55 -8.49 11.70
CA GLY A 332 -9.14 -8.34 10.37
C GLY A 332 -10.61 -7.94 10.43
N PHE A 333 -11.41 -8.63 11.27
CA PHE A 333 -12.83 -8.33 11.43
C PHE A 333 -13.06 -6.89 11.90
N PHE A 334 -12.26 -6.43 12.85
CA PHE A 334 -12.31 -5.08 13.40
C PHE A 334 -12.03 -4.01 12.32
N ILE A 335 -11.00 -4.18 11.50
CA ILE A 335 -10.69 -3.25 10.40
C ILE A 335 -11.84 -3.21 9.38
N GLY A 336 -12.30 -4.39 8.93
CA GLY A 336 -13.39 -4.47 7.95
C GLY A 336 -14.68 -3.82 8.45
N ALA A 337 -15.03 -4.05 9.71
CA ALA A 337 -16.19 -3.46 10.34
C ALA A 337 -16.07 -1.93 10.42
N ILE A 338 -14.94 -1.41 10.91
CA ILE A 338 -14.73 0.05 11.03
C ILE A 338 -14.73 0.73 9.68
N ALA A 339 -14.15 0.11 8.64
CA ALA A 339 -14.12 0.69 7.30
C ALA A 339 -15.54 0.97 6.77
N VAL A 340 -16.48 0.05 7.00
CA VAL A 340 -17.89 0.23 6.61
C VAL A 340 -18.61 1.19 7.55
N ILE A 341 -18.38 1.11 8.87
CA ILE A 341 -18.96 2.07 9.83
C ILE A 341 -18.61 3.50 9.46
N VAL A 342 -17.33 3.79 9.20
CA VAL A 342 -16.88 5.13 8.82
C VAL A 342 -17.53 5.55 7.50
N ARG A 343 -17.59 4.66 6.51
CA ARG A 343 -18.21 4.96 5.20
C ARG A 343 -19.70 5.32 5.31
N VAL A 344 -20.45 4.66 6.19
CA VAL A 344 -21.91 4.87 6.30
C VAL A 344 -22.25 6.00 7.26
N MET A 345 -21.57 6.07 8.41
CA MET A 345 -21.94 6.99 9.48
C MET A 345 -21.24 8.36 9.39
N ASN A 346 -20.12 8.47 8.66
CA ASN A 346 -19.37 9.71 8.57
C ASN A 346 -19.52 10.38 7.19
N PRO A 347 -20.35 11.42 7.06
CA PRO A 347 -20.57 12.11 5.78
C PRO A 347 -19.33 12.86 5.29
N GLY A 348 -18.36 13.14 6.16
CA GLY A 348 -17.13 13.82 5.78
C GLY A 348 -16.17 12.95 4.96
N TYR A 349 -16.27 11.62 5.05
CA TYR A 349 -15.29 10.69 4.49
C TYR A 349 -15.95 9.58 3.66
N PRO A 350 -15.91 9.64 2.32
CA PRO A 350 -16.52 8.63 1.45
C PRO A 350 -15.81 7.26 1.49
N GLU A 351 -14.57 7.22 2.01
CA GLU A 351 -13.73 6.03 2.07
C GLU A 351 -13.14 5.89 3.49
N GLY A 352 -13.31 4.72 4.10
CA GLY A 352 -12.98 4.48 5.50
C GLY A 352 -11.81 3.51 5.75
N MET A 353 -11.25 2.88 4.71
CA MET A 353 -10.27 1.80 4.87
C MET A 353 -8.95 2.32 5.44
N MET A 354 -8.48 3.49 4.97
CA MET A 354 -7.27 4.12 5.48
C MET A 354 -7.33 4.34 7.01
N LEU A 355 -8.41 4.97 7.49
CA LEU A 355 -8.62 5.23 8.91
C LEU A 355 -8.78 3.93 9.71
N ALA A 356 -9.50 2.96 9.14
CA ALA A 356 -9.72 1.66 9.77
C ALA A 356 -8.42 0.87 9.95
N ILE A 357 -7.54 0.82 8.94
CA ILE A 357 -6.24 0.15 9.04
C ILE A 357 -5.36 0.86 10.06
N PHE A 358 -5.29 2.20 10.02
CA PHE A 358 -4.46 2.96 10.96
C PHE A 358 -4.90 2.72 12.42
N PHE A 359 -6.22 2.75 12.66
CA PHE A 359 -6.79 2.44 13.96
C PHE A 359 -6.57 0.97 14.35
N GLY A 360 -6.76 0.04 13.42
CA GLY A 360 -6.48 -1.39 13.62
C GLY A 360 -5.04 -1.65 14.06
N ASN A 361 -4.06 -1.05 13.37
CA ASN A 361 -2.64 -1.15 13.71
C ASN A 361 -2.36 -0.70 15.16
N MET A 362 -3.02 0.37 15.62
CA MET A 362 -2.90 0.84 17.01
C MET A 362 -3.39 -0.20 18.03
N PHE A 363 -4.45 -0.95 17.69
CA PHE A 363 -5.02 -1.99 18.56
C PHE A 363 -4.35 -3.36 18.41
N ALA A 364 -3.54 -3.59 17.38
CA ALA A 364 -2.91 -4.89 17.14
C ALA A 364 -2.08 -5.41 18.34
N PRO A 365 -1.23 -4.60 19.00
CA PRO A 365 -0.51 -5.05 20.20
C PRO A 365 -1.42 -5.40 21.37
N LEU A 366 -2.51 -4.65 21.56
CA LEU A 366 -3.48 -4.92 22.62
C LEU A 366 -4.24 -6.23 22.37
N ILE A 367 -4.62 -6.48 21.11
CA ILE A 367 -5.28 -7.72 20.71
C ILE A 367 -4.37 -8.92 21.00
N ASP A 368 -3.10 -8.84 20.61
CA ASP A 368 -2.13 -9.91 20.86
C ASP A 368 -1.87 -10.10 22.36
N TYR A 369 -1.74 -9.03 23.14
CA TYR A 369 -1.59 -9.10 24.59
C TYR A 369 -2.76 -9.85 25.25
N CYS A 370 -4.00 -9.49 24.90
CA CYS A 370 -5.20 -10.14 25.41
C CYS A 370 -5.26 -11.63 25.06
N VAL A 371 -4.87 -12.00 23.82
CA VAL A 371 -4.85 -13.39 23.36
C VAL A 371 -3.78 -14.21 24.10
N VAL A 372 -2.58 -13.66 24.25
CA VAL A 372 -1.47 -14.33 24.96
C VAL A 372 -1.82 -14.50 26.44
N GLN A 373 -2.31 -13.45 27.11
CA GLN A 373 -2.68 -13.51 28.51
C GLN A 373 -3.82 -14.51 28.78
N SER A 374 -4.80 -14.58 27.87
CA SER A 374 -5.86 -15.58 27.93
C SER A 374 -5.32 -17.02 27.82
N ASN A 375 -4.29 -17.24 27.00
CA ASN A 375 -3.65 -18.55 26.87
C ASN A 375 -2.85 -18.90 28.13
N ILE A 376 -2.11 -17.95 28.71
CA ILE A 376 -1.37 -18.15 29.97
C ILE A 376 -2.34 -18.51 31.10
N SER A 377 -3.42 -17.74 31.28
CA SER A 377 -4.44 -18.00 32.29
C SER A 377 -5.11 -19.37 32.12
N ARG A 378 -5.37 -19.81 30.88
CA ARG A 378 -5.90 -21.16 30.59
C ARG A 378 -4.91 -22.25 30.94
N ARG A 379 -3.61 -22.04 30.70
CA ARG A 379 -2.55 -23.00 31.07
C ARG A 379 -2.40 -23.10 32.58
N ALA A 380 -2.38 -21.97 33.29
CA ALA A 380 -2.32 -21.95 34.75
C ALA A 380 -3.48 -22.71 35.39
N LYS A 381 -4.72 -22.51 34.91
CA LYS A 381 -5.90 -23.27 35.38
C LYS A 381 -5.82 -24.78 35.14
N ARG A 382 -5.11 -25.23 34.10
CA ARG A 382 -4.88 -26.66 33.83
C ARG A 382 -3.78 -27.26 34.68
N ALA A 383 -2.84 -26.45 35.17
CA ALA A 383 -1.75 -26.92 36.03
C ALA A 383 -2.15 -27.04 37.51
N ILE A 384 -3.21 -26.33 37.92
CA ILE A 384 -3.80 -26.41 39.27
C ILE A 384 -4.72 -27.63 39.42
N LYS A 385 -5.15 -28.22 38.30
CA LYS A 385 -6.02 -29.41 38.25
C LYS A 385 -5.18 -30.65 38.00
#